data_AF-A0A3S0TA66-F1
#
_entry.id   AF-A0A3S0TA66-F1
#
_cell.length_a   1.000
_cell.length_b   1.000
_cell.length_c   1.000
_cell.angle_alpha   90.00
_cell.angle_beta   90.00
_cell.angle_gamma   90.00
#
_symmetry.space_group_name_H-M   'P 1'
#
loop_
_entity.id
_entity.type
_entity.pdbx_description
1 polymer ?
#
loop_
_entity_poly.entity_id
_entity_poly.type
_entity_poly.pdbx_seq_one_letter_code
_entity_poly.pdbx_strand_id
1 'polypeptide(L)' 'MKRAAGTSAILLTILVTGCGQPAGKAELKSDPKLRSQILAACADGTHTDAQECSNAKAIENADKLDRSLGPK' A
#
# COMPACT_ATOMS: atom_id res chain seq x y z
N MET A 1 12.33 -50.21 2.06
CA MET A 1 11.56 -48.98 2.33
C MET A 1 12.50 -47.79 2.16
N LYS A 2 12.41 -47.02 1.07
CA LYS A 2 13.23 -45.82 0.84
C LYS A 2 12.28 -44.63 0.81
N ARG A 3 12.29 -43.84 1.89
CA ARG A 3 11.46 -42.65 2.05
C ARG A 3 12.05 -41.54 1.16
N ALA A 4 11.34 -41.18 0.11
CA ALA A 4 11.60 -39.96 -0.65
C ALA A 4 11.27 -38.77 0.27
N ALA A 5 12.30 -38.10 0.78
CA ALA A 5 12.14 -36.86 1.50
C ALA A 5 11.83 -35.76 0.47
N GLY A 6 10.55 -35.46 0.30
CA GLY A 6 10.09 -34.30 -0.45
C GLY A 6 10.48 -33.04 0.32
N THR A 7 11.51 -32.34 -0.14
CA THR A 7 11.80 -30.97 0.30
C THR A 7 11.06 -30.03 -0.63
N SER A 8 9.79 -29.74 -0.30
CA SER A 8 9.10 -28.56 -0.82
C SER A 8 9.88 -27.33 -0.38
N ALA A 9 10.73 -26.81 -1.26
CA ALA A 9 11.37 -25.53 -1.09
C ALA A 9 10.28 -24.45 -1.14
N ILE A 10 9.82 -24.00 0.03
CA ILE A 10 8.97 -22.83 0.16
C ILE A 10 9.81 -21.64 -0.30
N LEU A 11 9.49 -21.17 -1.51
CA LEU A 11 10.06 -19.99 -2.12
C LEU A 11 9.60 -18.76 -1.33
N LEU A 12 10.33 -18.40 -0.28
CA LEU A 12 10.21 -17.11 0.37
C LEU A 12 10.80 -16.06 -0.58
N THR A 13 9.96 -15.51 -1.45
CA THR A 13 10.25 -14.27 -2.15
C THR A 13 10.48 -13.19 -1.10
N ILE A 14 11.76 -12.88 -0.88
CA ILE A 14 12.21 -11.73 -0.12
C ILE A 14 11.66 -10.50 -0.87
N LEU A 15 10.56 -9.95 -0.36
CA LEU A 15 10.03 -8.67 -0.79
C LEU A 15 11.13 -7.65 -0.54
N VAL A 16 11.61 -7.08 -1.64
CA VAL A 16 12.53 -5.96 -1.69
C VAL A 16 11.91 -4.85 -0.85
N THR A 17 12.43 -4.63 0.36
CA THR A 17 12.20 -3.38 1.08
C THR A 17 12.83 -2.30 0.22
N GLY A 18 12.00 -1.61 -0.57
CA GLY A 18 12.44 -0.50 -1.40
C GLY A 18 13.08 0.54 -0.49
N CYS A 19 14.39 0.78 -0.66
CA CYS A 19 15.07 1.95 -0.12
C CYS A 19 14.57 3.19 -0.88
N GLY A 20 13.33 3.60 -0.63
CA GLY A 20 12.72 4.82 -1.11
C GLY A 20 12.09 5.54 0.08
N GLN A 21 12.15 6.87 0.09
CA GLN A 21 11.41 7.62 1.11
C GLN A 21 9.91 7.39 0.86
N PRO A 22 9.12 7.05 1.89
CA PRO A 22 7.69 6.81 1.73
C PRO A 22 6.98 7.99 1.07
N ALA A 23 6.07 7.74 0.15
CA ALA A 23 5.24 8.73 -0.50
C ALA A 23 4.55 9.63 0.54
N GLY A 24 4.82 10.93 0.42
CA GLY A 24 4.32 11.93 1.35
C GLY A 24 2.86 12.30 1.06
N LYS A 25 2.18 12.88 2.07
CA LYS A 25 0.79 13.36 1.91
C LYS A 25 0.62 14.38 0.78
N ALA A 26 1.62 15.24 0.55
CA ALA A 26 1.58 16.25 -0.52
C ALA A 26 1.61 15.60 -1.91
N GLU A 27 2.51 14.63 -2.10
CA GLU A 27 2.63 13.85 -3.33
C GLU A 27 1.34 13.08 -3.63
N LEU A 28 0.80 12.37 -2.63
CA LEU A 28 -0.46 11.62 -2.75
C LEU A 28 -1.69 12.53 -2.95
N LYS A 29 -1.60 13.80 -2.58
CA LYS A 29 -2.64 14.80 -2.87
C LYS A 29 -2.55 15.29 -4.31
N SER A 30 -1.33 15.48 -4.84
CA SER A 30 -1.11 15.90 -6.23
C SER A 30 -1.27 14.79 -7.26
N ASP A 31 -1.11 13.52 -6.85
CA ASP A 31 -1.28 12.35 -7.73
C ASP A 31 -2.39 11.40 -7.22
N PRO A 32 -3.64 11.62 -7.65
CA PRO A 32 -4.76 10.75 -7.29
C PRO A 32 -4.63 9.31 -7.80
N LYS A 33 -3.86 9.08 -8.87
CA LYS A 33 -3.67 7.76 -9.48
C LYS A 33 -2.65 6.94 -8.68
N LEU A 34 -1.58 7.56 -8.22
CA LEU A 34 -0.64 6.92 -7.28
C LEU A 34 -1.36 6.58 -5.97
N ARG A 35 -2.13 7.53 -5.44
CA ARG A 35 -2.94 7.33 -4.22
C ARG A 35 -3.92 6.16 -4.35
N SER A 36 -4.64 6.03 -5.48
CA SER A 36 -5.60 4.93 -5.66
C SER A 36 -4.91 3.57 -5.77
N GLN A 37 -3.75 3.49 -6.42
CA GLN A 37 -2.93 2.28 -6.48
C GLN A 37 -2.45 1.85 -5.09
N ILE A 38 -1.91 2.78 -4.31
CA ILE A 38 -1.48 2.50 -2.93
C ILE A 38 -2.67 2.05 -2.08
N LEU A 39 -3.83 2.73 -2.16
CA LEU A 39 -5.02 2.31 -1.41
C LEU A 39 -5.48 0.89 -1.77
N ALA A 40 -5.45 0.51 -3.05
CA ALA A 40 -5.79 -0.84 -3.50
C ALA A 40 -4.79 -1.87 -2.95
N ALA A 41 -3.49 -1.60 -3.08
CA ALA A 41 -2.43 -2.47 -2.60
C ALA A 41 -2.37 -2.56 -1.06
N CYS A 42 -2.80 -1.52 -0.34
CA CYS A 42 -2.95 -1.57 1.11
C CYS A 42 -4.16 -2.42 1.53
N ALA A 43 -5.23 -2.41 0.74
CA ALA A 43 -6.45 -3.18 1.02
C ALA A 43 -6.29 -4.67 0.71
N ASP A 44 -5.50 -5.02 -0.32
CA ASP A 44 -5.18 -6.41 -0.65
C ASP A 44 -3.99 -6.99 0.15
N GLY A 45 -3.33 -6.15 0.94
CA GLY A 45 -2.20 -6.54 1.80
C GLY A 45 -0.86 -6.70 1.06
N THR A 46 -0.77 -6.29 -0.20
CA THR A 46 0.46 -6.36 -1.00
C THR A 46 1.37 -5.14 -0.81
N HIS A 47 0.85 -4.04 -0.26
CA HIS A 47 1.63 -2.86 0.10
C HIS A 47 2.14 -2.96 1.54
N THR A 48 3.45 -3.00 1.71
CA THR A 48 4.09 -3.26 3.01
C THR A 48 4.42 -1.99 3.80
N ASP A 49 4.36 -0.81 3.19
CA ASP A 49 4.62 0.45 3.88
C ASP A 49 3.36 0.97 4.58
N ALA A 50 3.31 0.74 5.90
CA ALA A 50 2.19 1.18 6.73
C ALA A 50 2.02 2.71 6.76
N GLN A 51 3.11 3.47 6.59
CA GLN A 51 3.07 4.92 6.59
C GLN A 51 2.45 5.45 5.30
N GLU A 52 2.80 4.89 4.14
CA GLU A 52 2.15 5.23 2.86
C GLU A 52 0.66 4.89 2.87
N CYS A 53 0.29 3.71 3.41
CA CYS A 53 -1.12 3.34 3.57
C CYS A 53 -1.89 4.37 4.43
N SER A 54 -1.29 4.77 5.55
CA SER A 54 -1.88 5.76 6.45
C SER A 54 -2.00 7.13 5.78
N ASN A 55 -0.96 7.57 5.06
CA ASN A 55 -0.96 8.82 4.31
C ASN A 55 -2.05 8.82 3.23
N ALA A 56 -2.14 7.75 2.43
CA ALA A 56 -3.12 7.62 1.36
C ALA A 56 -4.56 7.65 1.91
N LYS A 57 -4.83 6.95 3.03
CA LYS A 57 -6.12 6.98 3.71
C LYS A 57 -6.46 8.35 4.29
N ALA A 58 -5.48 9.07 4.84
CA ALA A 58 -5.70 10.41 5.36
C ALA A 58 -6.19 11.37 4.27
N ILE A 59 -5.60 11.31 3.08
CA ILE A 59 -6.02 12.16 1.95
C ILE A 59 -7.39 11.71 1.40
N GLU A 60 -7.64 10.41 1.28
CA GLU A 60 -8.98 9.92 0.88
C GLU A 60 -10.09 10.43 1.82
N ASN A 61 -9.84 10.39 3.13
CA ASN A 61 -10.78 10.86 4.14
C ASN A 61 -10.98 12.38 4.06
N ALA A 62 -9.91 13.15 3.85
CA ALA A 62 -10.00 14.59 3.67
C ALA A 62 -10.83 14.95 2.42
N ASP A 63 -10.59 14.28 1.28
CA ASP A 63 -11.36 14.49 0.05
C ASP A 63 -12.83 14.11 0.22
N LYS A 64 -13.12 13.01 0.94
CA LYS A 64 -14.51 12.63 1.27
C LYS A 64 -15.16 13.67 2.16
N LEU A 65 -14.47 14.18 3.17
CA LEU A 65 -14.99 15.19 4.06
C LEU A 65 -15.30 16.50 3.32
N ASP A 66 -14.38 16.96 2.47
CA ASP A 66 -14.56 18.18 1.68
C ASP A 66 -15.80 18.10 0.78
N ARG A 67 -16.00 16.95 0.10
CA ARG A 67 -17.22 16.70 -0.69
C ARG A 67 -18.49 16.64 0.15
N SER A 68 -18.42 16.06 1.35
CA SER A 68 -19.56 15.94 2.25
C SER A 68 -19.99 17.28 2.86
N LEU A 69 -19.05 18.21 3.05
CA LEU A 69 -19.32 19.53 3.60
C LEU A 69 -19.87 20.51 2.55
N GLY A 70 -19.86 20.13 1.27
CA GLY A 70 -20.32 20.97 0.17
C GLY A 70 -19.37 22.14 -0.15
N PRO A 71 -19.57 22.82 -1.29
CA PRO A 71 -18.81 24.04 -1.58
C PRO A 71 -19.07 25.08 -0.49
N LYS A 72 -17.99 25.70 0.02
CA LYS A 72 -18.06 26.86 0.90
C LYS A 72 -18.73 28.04 0.23
#